data_AF-A0A2G8L564-F1
#
_entry.id   AF-A0A2G8L564-F1
#
_cell.length_a   1.000
_cell.length_b   1.000
_cell.length_c   1.000
_cell.angle_alpha   90.00
_cell.angle_beta   90.00
_cell.angle_gamma   90.00
#
_symmetry.space_group_name_H-M   'P 1'
#
loop_
_entity.id
_entity.type
_entity.pdbx_description
1 polymer ?
#
loop_
_entity_poly.entity_id
_entity_poly.type
_entity_poly.pdbx_seq_one_letter_code
_entity_poly.pdbx_strand_id
1 'polypeptide(L)'
;MWAEARRQEKKIRGIMVDFKKRAERRREYYEKIRQDPTQFLRLHGRSCKINLEQSVAEAAESPATMMPWQGDSTNMIDRFDVRAHLDMIPPMNPIKPKLTSDEEKDERRCNYERYRILVQNEYARISEEQCLKQIEVDETFPLHSKSRENQKLETKKAAIGFTYEDSTPHEPESKQDKWEEEESEESDSSLSDIDLDVEIEVAELTDEQKQQVNVMGERFGMGKTNMVRNLERERLEAEDFKRAKEEEAEKALYSGRKSRRERRALI
;
A
#
# COMPACT_ATOMS: atom_id res chain seq x y z
N MET A 1 -16.10 58.28 -10.01
CA MET A 1 -16.55 57.54 -8.81
C MET A 1 -17.25 56.22 -9.15
N TRP A 2 -18.36 56.18 -9.91
CA TRP A 2 -19.11 54.92 -10.13
C TRP A 2 -18.40 53.88 -11.02
N ALA A 3 -17.66 54.32 -12.04
CA ALA A 3 -16.90 53.41 -12.93
C ALA A 3 -15.73 52.71 -12.22
N GLU A 4 -15.13 53.38 -11.24
CA GLU A 4 -14.01 52.87 -10.45
C GLU A 4 -14.48 51.85 -9.42
N ALA A 5 -15.63 52.11 -8.78
CA ALA A 5 -16.32 51.14 -7.93
C ALA A 5 -16.67 49.84 -8.68
N ARG A 6 -17.20 49.93 -9.91
CA ARG A 6 -17.47 48.74 -10.74
C ARG A 6 -16.19 47.99 -11.15
N ARG A 7 -15.08 48.69 -11.36
CA ARG A 7 -13.78 48.07 -11.68
C ARG A 7 -13.25 47.29 -10.48
N GLN A 8 -13.36 47.85 -9.27
CA GLN A 8 -13.00 47.15 -8.03
C GLN A 8 -13.92 45.95 -7.76
N GLU A 9 -15.23 46.09 -7.98
CA GLU A 9 -16.18 44.99 -7.84
C GLU A 9 -15.86 43.82 -8.78
N LYS A 10 -15.51 44.08 -10.04
CA LYS A 10 -15.08 43.05 -11.00
C LYS A 10 -13.81 42.33 -10.54
N LYS A 11 -12.85 43.07 -9.96
CA LYS A 11 -11.61 42.52 -9.41
C LYS A 11 -11.88 41.60 -8.21
N ILE A 12 -12.73 42.04 -7.27
CA ILE A 12 -13.12 41.25 -6.08
C ILE A 12 -13.86 39.98 -6.50
N ARG A 13 -14.79 40.06 -7.47
CA ARG A 13 -15.49 38.89 -8.00
C ARG A 13 -14.53 37.88 -8.66
N GLY A 14 -13.53 38.35 -9.40
CA GLY A 14 -12.50 37.50 -9.99
C GLY A 14 -11.71 36.75 -8.91
N ILE A 15 -11.21 37.47 -7.90
CA ILE A 15 -10.49 36.90 -6.75
C ILE A 15 -11.35 35.85 -6.02
N MET A 16 -12.65 36.11 -5.84
CA MET A 16 -13.57 35.18 -5.18
C MET A 16 -13.78 33.89 -5.98
N VAL A 17 -13.92 33.99 -7.31
CA VAL A 17 -14.03 32.80 -8.19
C VAL A 17 -12.74 32.00 -8.17
N ASP A 18 -11.58 32.66 -8.19
CA ASP A 18 -10.29 31.99 -8.14
C ASP A 18 -10.05 31.29 -6.81
N PHE A 19 -10.42 31.91 -5.69
CA PHE A 19 -10.39 31.25 -4.37
C PHE A 19 -11.32 30.05 -4.31
N LYS A 20 -12.54 30.14 -4.87
CA LYS A 20 -13.47 29.00 -4.94
C LYS A 20 -12.89 27.85 -5.77
N LYS A 21 -12.40 28.13 -6.98
CA LYS A 21 -11.77 27.12 -7.85
C LYS A 21 -10.52 26.51 -7.23
N ARG A 22 -9.72 27.31 -6.50
CA ARG A 22 -8.54 26.81 -5.77
C ARG A 22 -8.93 25.93 -4.59
N ALA A 23 -9.99 26.30 -3.87
CA ALA A 23 -10.53 25.49 -2.78
C ALA A 23 -11.13 24.17 -3.29
N GLU A 24 -11.86 24.20 -4.40
CA GLU A 24 -12.39 23.00 -5.09
C GLU A 24 -11.24 22.08 -5.53
N ARG A 25 -10.22 22.60 -6.23
CA ARG A 25 -9.04 21.79 -6.61
C ARG A 25 -8.31 21.18 -5.42
N ARG A 26 -8.18 21.92 -4.31
CA ARG A 26 -7.59 21.38 -3.06
C ARG A 26 -8.47 20.29 -2.47
N ARG A 27 -9.78 20.50 -2.44
CA ARG A 27 -10.73 19.50 -1.96
C ARG A 27 -10.70 18.24 -2.82
N GLU A 28 -10.73 18.36 -4.14
CA GLU A 28 -10.63 17.25 -5.09
C GLU A 28 -9.29 16.52 -4.95
N TYR A 29 -8.19 17.25 -4.78
CA TYR A 29 -6.89 16.66 -4.48
C TYR A 29 -6.97 15.84 -3.20
N TYR A 30 -7.37 16.45 -2.07
CA TYR A 30 -7.47 15.76 -0.79
C TYR A 30 -8.46 14.60 -0.81
N GLU A 31 -9.59 14.70 -1.52
CA GLU A 31 -10.55 13.59 -1.66
C GLU A 31 -9.98 12.43 -2.50
N LYS A 32 -9.09 12.71 -3.47
CA LYS A 32 -8.39 11.67 -4.24
C LYS A 32 -7.31 10.96 -3.44
N ILE A 33 -6.58 11.68 -2.59
CA ILE A 33 -5.55 11.10 -1.71
C ILE A 33 -6.09 10.61 -0.36
N ARG A 34 -7.34 10.93 -0.01
CA ARG A 34 -8.02 10.43 1.19
C ARG A 34 -8.52 9.02 0.91
N GLN A 35 -7.62 8.05 0.99
CA GLN A 35 -7.99 6.64 1.09
C GLN A 35 -8.49 6.34 2.52
N ASP A 36 -8.99 5.12 2.73
CA ASP A 36 -9.50 4.72 4.04
C ASP A 36 -8.37 4.72 5.08
N PRO A 37 -8.49 5.43 6.21
CA PRO A 37 -7.50 5.39 7.29
C PRO A 37 -7.16 3.96 7.78
N THR A 38 -8.07 3.00 7.61
CA THR A 38 -7.85 1.59 7.96
C THR A 38 -6.98 0.83 6.95
N GLN A 39 -6.87 1.30 5.70
CA GLN A 39 -6.02 0.69 4.66
C GLN A 39 -4.55 1.10 4.76
N PHE A 40 -4.21 2.13 5.56
CA PHE A 40 -2.83 2.63 5.67
C PHE A 40 -1.99 1.97 6.75
N LEU A 41 -2.58 1.16 7.64
CA LEU A 41 -1.83 0.55 8.73
C LEU A 41 -1.19 -0.75 8.27
N ARG A 42 0.08 -0.68 7.84
CA ARG A 42 0.91 -1.87 7.61
C ARG A 42 1.74 -2.18 8.84
N LEU A 43 1.61 -3.39 9.36
CA LEU A 43 2.43 -3.91 10.45
C LEU A 43 3.37 -4.98 9.89
N HIS A 44 4.68 -4.72 9.97
CA HIS A 44 5.72 -5.70 9.69
C HIS A 44 6.47 -6.00 10.99
N GLY A 45 6.99 -7.20 11.12
CA GLY A 45 7.71 -7.65 12.31
C GLY A 45 9.01 -8.35 11.93
N ARG A 46 10.11 -7.95 12.56
CA ARG A 46 11.40 -8.66 12.46
C ARG A 46 11.73 -9.24 13.83
N SER A 47 12.13 -10.52 13.85
CA SER A 47 12.71 -11.10 15.07
C SER A 47 13.96 -10.32 15.44
N CYS A 48 13.95 -9.71 16.62
CA CYS A 48 15.10 -9.03 17.18
C CYS A 48 15.26 -9.43 18.64
N LYS A 49 16.50 -9.72 19.05
CA LYS A 49 16.86 -9.83 20.46
C LYS A 49 17.12 -8.43 20.98
N ILE A 50 16.33 -7.98 21.96
CA ILE A 50 16.51 -6.68 22.58
C ILE A 50 17.49 -6.84 23.73
N ASN A 51 18.71 -6.36 23.54
CA ASN A 51 19.74 -6.34 24.56
C ASN A 51 19.80 -4.94 25.18
N LEU A 52 19.41 -4.81 26.45
CA LEU A 52 19.43 -3.53 27.17
C LEU A 52 20.87 -3.04 27.41
N GLU A 53 21.78 -3.96 27.72
CA GLU A 53 23.19 -3.70 28.01
C GLU A 53 24.05 -4.62 27.14
N GLN A 54 24.88 -4.02 26.28
CA GLN A 54 25.69 -4.76 25.31
C GLN A 54 26.68 -5.73 26.01
N SER A 55 27.29 -5.28 27.10
CA SER A 55 28.25 -6.08 27.88
C SER A 55 27.62 -7.34 28.50
N VAL A 56 26.36 -7.24 28.95
CA VAL A 56 25.61 -8.37 29.53
C VAL A 56 25.24 -9.36 28.43
N ALA A 57 24.84 -8.88 27.25
CA ALA A 57 24.53 -9.73 26.11
C ALA A 57 25.75 -10.48 25.60
N GLU A 58 26.90 -9.81 25.47
CA GLU A 58 28.16 -10.45 25.07
C GLU A 58 28.61 -11.52 26.08
N ALA A 59 28.42 -11.27 27.38
CA ALA A 59 28.70 -12.27 28.41
C ALA A 59 27.73 -13.47 28.37
N ALA A 60 26.45 -13.23 28.05
CA ALA A 60 25.44 -14.27 27.92
C ALA A 60 25.65 -15.14 26.67
N GLU A 61 26.08 -14.53 25.55
CA GLU A 61 26.39 -15.24 24.29
C GLU A 61 27.82 -15.81 24.25
N SER A 62 28.59 -15.66 25.33
CA SER A 62 29.93 -16.23 25.47
C SER A 62 29.93 -17.76 25.34
N PRO A 63 30.93 -18.38 24.68
CA PRO A 63 31.08 -19.83 24.61
C PRO A 63 31.17 -20.53 25.97
N ALA A 64 31.54 -19.77 27.02
CA ALA A 64 31.56 -20.28 28.39
C ALA A 64 30.15 -20.48 28.97
N THR A 65 29.19 -19.64 28.57
CA THR A 65 27.80 -19.65 29.05
C THR A 65 26.91 -20.49 28.13
N MET A 66 27.25 -20.58 26.84
CA MET A 66 26.46 -21.28 25.83
C MET A 66 26.89 -22.74 25.68
N MET A 67 25.95 -23.63 25.35
CA MET A 67 26.22 -25.03 24.98
C MET A 67 25.31 -25.51 23.83
N PRO A 68 25.74 -26.51 23.03
CA PRO A 68 24.91 -27.10 21.99
C PRO A 68 23.67 -27.80 22.57
N TRP A 69 22.50 -27.53 21.99
CA TRP A 69 21.26 -28.19 22.37
C TRP A 69 21.20 -29.60 21.79
N GLN A 70 21.13 -30.64 22.63
CA GLN A 70 21.10 -32.05 22.18
C GLN A 70 22.25 -32.42 21.21
N GLY A 71 23.39 -31.73 21.31
CA GLY A 71 24.55 -31.92 20.43
C GLY A 71 24.50 -31.15 19.09
N ASP A 72 23.43 -30.41 18.80
CA ASP A 72 23.31 -29.56 17.62
C ASP A 72 24.03 -28.21 17.84
N SER A 73 25.12 -27.98 17.10
CA SER A 73 25.92 -26.75 17.19
C SER A 73 25.25 -25.53 16.55
N THR A 74 24.19 -25.72 15.75
CA THR A 74 23.43 -24.61 15.16
C THR A 74 22.39 -24.04 16.11
N ASN A 75 22.05 -24.80 17.16
CA ASN A 75 21.06 -24.44 18.16
C ASN A 75 21.70 -24.39 19.55
N MET A 76 22.14 -23.20 19.96
CA MET A 76 22.82 -23.01 21.24
C MET A 76 21.82 -22.61 22.34
N ILE A 77 21.96 -23.21 23.52
CA ILE A 77 21.19 -22.87 24.73
C ILE A 77 22.10 -22.50 25.89
N ASP A 78 21.59 -21.70 26.82
CA ASP A 78 22.31 -21.36 28.04
C ASP A 78 22.62 -22.65 28.82
N ARG A 79 23.85 -22.79 29.34
CA ARG A 79 24.25 -23.92 30.18
C ARG A 79 23.44 -24.04 31.46
N PHE A 80 22.84 -22.94 31.90
CA PHE A 80 21.91 -22.91 33.04
C PHE A 80 20.44 -23.00 32.62
N ASP A 81 20.15 -23.14 31.32
CA ASP A 81 18.79 -23.39 30.84
C ASP A 81 18.30 -24.75 31.38
N VAL A 82 17.13 -24.76 32.01
CA VAL A 82 16.55 -25.97 32.63
C VAL A 82 16.41 -27.11 31.62
N ARG A 83 16.25 -26.80 30.33
CA ARG A 83 16.18 -27.79 29.26
C ARG A 83 17.45 -28.64 29.18
N ALA A 84 18.63 -28.10 29.50
CA ALA A 84 19.90 -28.83 29.51
C ALA A 84 19.91 -30.00 30.50
N HIS A 85 19.04 -29.97 31.51
CA HIS A 85 18.90 -31.01 32.53
C HIS A 85 17.74 -31.99 32.26
N LEU A 86 17.01 -31.82 31.16
CA LEU A 86 15.95 -32.74 30.77
C LEU A 86 16.52 -33.86 29.89
N ASP A 87 16.35 -35.11 30.33
CA ASP A 87 16.74 -36.29 29.54
C ASP A 87 15.91 -36.42 28.26
N MET A 88 14.66 -35.94 28.29
CA MET A 88 13.72 -35.97 27.17
C MET A 88 12.79 -34.77 27.27
N ILE A 89 12.67 -34.02 26.17
CA ILE A 89 11.58 -33.05 25.99
C ILE A 89 10.47 -33.75 25.21
N PRO A 90 9.26 -33.90 25.78
CA PRO A 90 8.14 -34.45 25.03
C PRO A 90 7.90 -33.62 23.77
N PRO A 91 7.59 -34.24 22.63
CA PRO A 91 7.17 -33.48 21.47
C PRO A 91 5.97 -32.63 21.86
N MET A 92 6.02 -31.35 21.49
CA MET A 92 4.88 -30.44 21.64
C MET A 92 3.72 -31.10 20.87
N ASN A 93 2.73 -31.62 21.59
CA ASN A 93 1.47 -31.98 20.98
C ASN A 93 0.68 -30.68 20.87
N PRO A 94 0.53 -30.09 19.66
CA PRO A 94 -0.34 -28.94 19.50
C PRO A 94 -1.76 -29.42 19.76
N ILE A 95 -2.23 -29.27 21.00
CA ILE A 95 -3.64 -29.43 21.32
C ILE A 95 -4.32 -28.26 20.63
N LYS A 96 -4.79 -28.49 19.40
CA LYS A 96 -5.70 -27.55 18.76
C LYS A 96 -6.95 -27.54 19.63
N PRO A 97 -7.35 -26.38 20.18
CA PRO A 97 -8.60 -26.30 20.91
C PRO A 97 -9.71 -26.79 19.99
N LYS A 98 -10.60 -27.63 20.50
CA LYS A 98 -11.81 -28.02 19.75
C LYS A 98 -12.70 -26.80 19.68
N LEU A 99 -12.73 -26.14 18.53
CA LEU A 99 -13.62 -25.02 18.27
C LEU A 99 -15.06 -25.54 18.15
N THR A 100 -16.01 -24.75 18.63
CA THR A 100 -17.43 -24.92 18.33
C THR A 100 -17.71 -24.64 16.85
N SER A 101 -18.88 -25.06 16.35
CA SER A 101 -19.22 -24.86 14.93
C SER A 101 -19.24 -23.39 14.52
N ASP A 102 -19.55 -22.48 15.44
CA ASP A 102 -19.58 -21.04 15.15
C ASP A 102 -18.17 -20.44 15.20
N GLU A 103 -17.36 -20.83 16.19
CA GLU A 103 -15.94 -20.46 16.23
C GLU A 103 -15.16 -20.98 14.99
N GLU A 104 -15.50 -22.14 14.44
CA GLU A 104 -14.92 -22.61 13.17
C GLU A 104 -15.30 -21.71 11.98
N LYS A 105 -16.52 -21.17 11.95
CA LYS A 105 -16.93 -20.23 10.91
C LYS A 105 -16.21 -18.90 11.06
N ASP A 106 -16.05 -18.43 12.29
CA ASP A 106 -15.28 -17.24 12.62
C ASP A 106 -13.82 -17.42 12.22
N GLU A 107 -13.20 -18.55 12.56
CA GLU A 107 -11.80 -18.81 12.18
C GLU A 107 -11.63 -18.87 10.67
N ARG A 108 -12.59 -19.41 9.91
CA ARG A 108 -12.55 -19.37 8.43
C ARG A 108 -12.63 -17.93 7.89
N ARG A 109 -13.42 -17.05 8.53
CA ARG A 109 -13.48 -15.62 8.18
C ARG A 109 -12.18 -14.92 8.53
N CYS A 110 -11.63 -15.17 9.72
CA CYS A 110 -10.34 -14.64 10.14
C CYS A 110 -9.21 -15.10 9.22
N ASN A 111 -9.19 -16.37 8.82
CA ASN A 111 -8.21 -16.92 7.88
C ASN A 111 -8.30 -16.26 6.51
N TYR A 112 -9.50 -15.92 6.05
CA TYR A 112 -9.65 -15.15 4.83
C TYR A 112 -8.95 -13.79 4.96
N GLU A 113 -9.29 -12.98 5.96
CA GLU A 113 -8.63 -11.67 6.16
C GLU A 113 -7.11 -11.79 6.36
N ARG A 114 -6.67 -12.83 7.09
CA ARG A 114 -5.26 -13.07 7.43
C ARG A 114 -4.42 -13.47 6.23
N TYR A 115 -4.99 -14.22 5.28
CA TYR A 115 -4.25 -14.88 4.22
C TYR A 115 -4.72 -14.52 2.80
N ARG A 116 -5.70 -13.62 2.64
CA ARG A 116 -6.25 -13.20 1.33
C ARG A 116 -5.13 -12.78 0.38
N ILE A 117 -4.24 -11.89 0.82
CA ILE A 117 -3.14 -11.35 0.03
C ILE A 117 -2.15 -12.45 -0.35
N LEU A 118 -1.85 -13.41 0.55
CA LEU A 118 -0.97 -14.52 0.23
C LEU A 118 -1.53 -15.40 -0.89
N VAL A 119 -2.84 -15.67 -0.86
CA VAL A 119 -3.50 -16.43 -1.93
C VAL A 119 -3.51 -15.65 -3.23
N GLN A 120 -3.75 -14.34 -3.18
CA GLN A 120 -3.70 -13.47 -4.36
C GLN A 120 -2.30 -13.46 -4.99
N ASN A 121 -1.26 -13.33 -4.16
CA ASN A 121 0.13 -13.36 -4.58
C ASN A 121 0.53 -14.72 -5.16
N GLU A 122 0.13 -15.83 -4.53
CA GLU A 122 0.38 -17.19 -5.05
C GLU A 122 -0.27 -17.37 -6.43
N TYR A 123 -1.49 -16.89 -6.62
CA TYR A 123 -2.18 -16.93 -7.90
C TYR A 123 -1.50 -16.04 -8.96
N ALA A 124 -1.08 -14.84 -8.58
CA ALA A 124 -0.34 -13.90 -9.41
C ALA A 124 1.12 -14.33 -9.68
N ARG A 125 1.58 -15.43 -9.06
CA ARG A 125 2.96 -15.94 -9.11
C ARG A 125 4.00 -14.95 -8.59
N ILE A 126 3.61 -14.13 -7.63
CA ILE A 126 4.50 -13.24 -6.89
C ILE A 126 5.11 -14.06 -5.75
N SER A 127 6.43 -14.17 -5.72
CA SER A 127 7.11 -14.89 -4.65
C SER A 127 7.14 -14.08 -3.36
N GLU A 128 7.22 -14.77 -2.22
CA GLU A 128 7.39 -14.11 -0.92
C GLU A 128 8.64 -13.23 -0.90
N GLU A 129 9.74 -13.67 -1.53
CA GLU A 129 10.97 -12.89 -1.64
C GLU A 129 10.76 -11.56 -2.39
N GLN A 130 9.98 -11.58 -3.47
CA GLN A 130 9.63 -10.35 -4.21
C GLN A 130 8.79 -9.40 -3.36
N CYS A 131 7.80 -9.94 -2.65
CA CYS A 131 6.96 -9.15 -1.74
C CYS A 131 7.80 -8.51 -0.62
N LEU A 132 8.68 -9.29 0.03
CA LEU A 132 9.54 -8.80 1.11
C LEU A 132 10.55 -7.76 0.63
N LYS A 133 11.12 -7.92 -0.57
CA LYS A 133 12.00 -6.91 -1.18
C LYS A 133 11.27 -5.60 -1.45
N GLN A 134 10.06 -5.67 -2.00
CA GLN A 134 9.25 -4.47 -2.23
C GLN A 134 8.89 -3.79 -0.90
N ILE A 135 8.56 -4.58 0.12
CA ILE A 135 8.33 -4.10 1.49
C ILE A 135 9.55 -3.31 2.03
N GLU A 136 10.76 -3.85 1.86
CA GLU A 136 12.02 -3.22 2.28
C GLU A 136 12.31 -1.93 1.51
N VAL A 137 12.05 -1.91 0.20
CA VAL A 137 12.19 -0.71 -0.65
C VAL A 137 11.21 0.38 -0.20
N ASP A 138 9.95 0.05 0.04
CA ASP A 138 8.94 1.00 0.50
C ASP A 138 9.31 1.63 1.86
N GLU A 139 9.88 0.83 2.77
CA GLU A 139 10.31 1.27 4.09
C GLU A 139 11.56 2.16 4.04
N THR A 140 12.53 1.77 3.21
CA THR A 140 13.79 2.51 3.04
C THR A 140 13.57 3.80 2.25
N PHE A 141 12.63 3.80 1.30
CA PHE A 141 12.34 4.94 0.42
C PHE A 141 10.84 5.29 0.34
N PRO A 142 10.22 5.82 1.41
CA PRO A 142 8.77 6.09 1.47
C PRO A 142 8.22 7.11 0.46
N LEU A 143 9.10 7.78 -0.30
CA LEU A 143 8.78 8.89 -1.21
C LEU A 143 8.74 8.49 -2.70
N HIS A 144 9.14 7.27 -3.06
CA HIS A 144 9.28 6.90 -4.47
C HIS A 144 7.98 6.50 -5.18
N SER A 145 6.94 6.04 -4.47
CA SER A 145 5.67 5.68 -5.12
C SER A 145 4.85 6.90 -5.59
N LYS A 146 4.94 8.04 -4.89
CA LYS A 146 4.14 9.26 -5.20
C LYS A 146 4.85 10.28 -6.11
N SER A 147 6.15 10.12 -6.36
CA SER A 147 6.93 11.05 -7.17
C SER A 147 6.81 10.79 -8.69
N ARG A 148 6.44 9.57 -9.11
CA ARG A 148 6.37 9.20 -10.54
C ARG A 148 5.24 9.89 -11.33
N GLU A 149 4.09 10.17 -10.71
CA GLU A 149 3.02 10.95 -11.36
C GLU A 149 3.45 12.41 -11.61
N ASN A 150 4.27 12.96 -10.71
CA ASN A 150 4.82 14.32 -10.83
C ASN A 150 6.01 14.40 -11.81
N GLN A 151 6.82 13.34 -11.94
CA GLN A 151 7.91 13.30 -12.93
C GLN A 151 7.38 13.29 -14.38
N LYS A 152 6.25 12.62 -14.66
CA LYS A 152 5.56 12.72 -15.96
C LYS A 152 5.02 14.13 -16.27
N LEU A 153 4.83 14.98 -15.26
CA LEU A 153 4.41 16.37 -15.41
C LEU A 153 5.60 17.33 -15.48
N GLU A 154 6.72 17.01 -14.83
CA GLU A 154 7.96 17.80 -14.91
C GLU A 154 8.63 17.73 -16.27
N THR A 155 8.58 16.58 -16.94
CA THR A 155 9.05 16.44 -18.34
C THR A 155 8.24 17.24 -19.36
N LYS A 156 7.10 17.83 -18.95
CA LYS A 156 6.24 18.70 -19.78
C LYS A 156 6.31 20.19 -19.44
N LYS A 157 7.19 20.60 -18.51
CA LYS A 157 7.40 22.03 -18.25
C LYS A 157 8.31 22.61 -19.33
N ALA A 158 7.73 23.40 -20.23
CA ALA A 158 8.50 24.21 -21.17
C ALA A 158 9.52 25.07 -20.40
N ALA A 159 10.79 25.02 -20.81
CA ALA A 159 11.85 25.84 -20.24
C ALA A 159 11.49 27.32 -20.45
N ILE A 160 11.20 28.04 -19.36
CA ILE A 160 11.01 29.49 -19.40
C ILE A 160 12.41 30.10 -19.50
N GLY A 161 12.81 30.48 -20.71
CA GLY A 161 14.04 31.22 -20.95
C GLY A 161 13.94 32.62 -20.34
N PHE A 162 14.54 32.81 -19.16
CA PHE A 162 14.72 34.13 -18.56
C PHE A 162 16.03 34.72 -19.09
N THR A 163 15.95 35.79 -19.88
CA THR A 163 17.10 36.60 -20.29
C THR A 163 17.08 37.90 -19.49
N TYR A 164 18.20 38.24 -18.87
CA TYR A 164 18.42 39.57 -18.29
C TYR A 164 18.84 40.52 -19.42
N GLU A 165 18.47 41.81 -19.34
CA GLU A 165 18.68 42.84 -20.38
C GLU A 165 20.15 43.14 -20.76
N ASP A 166 21.13 42.33 -20.33
CA ASP A 166 22.55 42.55 -20.61
C ASP A 166 23.32 41.26 -20.93
N SER A 167 22.73 40.36 -21.74
CA SER A 167 23.45 39.17 -22.23
C SER A 167 23.17 38.92 -23.70
N THR A 168 24.21 39.04 -24.52
CA THR A 168 24.21 38.70 -25.94
C THR A 168 23.81 37.23 -26.16
N PRO A 169 22.93 36.92 -27.13
CA PRO A 169 22.50 35.55 -27.39
C PRO A 169 23.68 34.69 -27.85
N HIS A 170 23.93 33.57 -27.18
CA HIS A 170 24.78 32.52 -27.73
C HIS A 170 23.92 31.64 -28.64
N GLU A 171 24.22 31.63 -29.93
CA GLU A 171 23.63 30.69 -30.89
C GLU A 171 24.02 29.25 -30.49
N PRO A 172 23.14 28.25 -30.68
CA PRO A 172 23.46 26.87 -30.34
C PRO A 172 24.46 26.30 -31.35
N GLU A 173 25.72 26.12 -30.93
CA GLU A 173 26.69 25.32 -31.67
C GLU A 173 26.28 23.84 -31.66
N SER A 174 26.14 23.27 -32.86
CA SER A 174 26.07 21.84 -33.12
C SER A 174 27.45 21.18 -32.94
N LYS A 175 27.58 20.26 -31.97
CA LYS A 175 28.64 19.23 -31.88
C LYS A 175 28.02 18.00 -31.20
N GLN A 176 27.65 16.94 -31.91
CA GLN A 176 28.49 15.87 -32.48
C GLN A 176 29.24 15.06 -31.40
N ASP A 177 28.77 13.81 -31.26
CA ASP A 177 29.39 12.60 -30.72
C ASP A 177 30.33 12.72 -29.51
N LYS A 178 29.79 12.35 -28.35
CA LYS A 178 30.57 11.70 -27.29
C LYS A 178 29.89 10.40 -26.90
N TRP A 179 30.65 9.33 -27.10
CA TRP A 179 30.45 8.01 -26.54
C TRP A 179 30.42 8.14 -25.02
N GLU A 180 29.26 7.92 -24.42
CA GLU A 180 29.14 7.61 -23.00
C GLU A 180 28.70 6.16 -22.91
N GLU A 181 29.49 5.41 -22.15
CA GLU A 181 29.27 4.03 -21.77
C GLU A 181 27.80 3.85 -21.35
N GLU A 182 27.12 2.90 -21.98
CA GLU A 182 25.88 2.33 -21.46
C GLU A 182 26.22 1.65 -20.13
N GLU A 183 26.26 2.43 -19.06
CA GLU A 183 26.09 1.92 -17.71
C GLU A 183 24.66 1.37 -17.67
N SER A 184 24.57 0.06 -17.87
CA SER A 184 23.37 -0.72 -17.77
C SER A 184 22.79 -0.64 -16.35
N GLU A 185 22.02 0.42 -16.09
CA GLU A 185 21.14 0.57 -14.91
C GLU A 185 19.78 -0.13 -15.12
N GLU A 186 19.61 -0.90 -16.19
CA GLU A 186 18.33 -1.51 -16.56
C GLU A 186 17.92 -2.73 -15.69
N SER A 187 18.69 -3.08 -14.65
CA SER A 187 18.44 -4.30 -13.87
C SER A 187 17.82 -4.10 -12.48
N ASP A 188 17.77 -2.89 -11.91
CA ASP A 188 17.22 -2.67 -10.56
C ASP A 188 15.81 -2.05 -10.58
N SER A 189 15.42 -1.41 -11.68
CA SER A 189 14.07 -0.83 -11.81
C SER A 189 12.97 -1.88 -11.88
N SER A 190 13.24 -3.11 -12.35
CA SER A 190 12.19 -4.09 -12.64
C SER A 190 11.61 -4.77 -11.39
N LEU A 191 12.29 -4.69 -10.25
CA LEU A 191 11.79 -5.28 -9.00
C LEU A 191 10.93 -4.27 -8.20
N SER A 192 11.13 -2.97 -8.43
CA SER A 192 10.39 -1.87 -7.77
C SER A 192 8.97 -1.62 -8.31
N ASP A 193 8.55 -2.40 -9.31
CA ASP A 193 7.30 -2.22 -10.05
C ASP A 193 6.23 -3.27 -9.71
N ILE A 194 6.50 -4.14 -8.73
CA ILE A 194 5.53 -5.15 -8.29
C ILE A 194 4.53 -4.47 -7.35
N ASP A 195 3.30 -4.29 -7.83
CA ASP A 195 2.20 -3.84 -6.99
C ASP A 195 1.96 -4.87 -5.88
N LEU A 196 2.07 -4.45 -4.63
CA LEU A 196 1.87 -5.32 -3.46
C LEU A 196 0.40 -5.73 -3.30
N ASP A 197 -0.51 -4.96 -3.89
CA ASP A 197 -1.96 -5.10 -3.74
C ASP A 197 -2.59 -5.63 -5.04
N VAL A 198 -2.11 -6.78 -5.55
CA VAL A 198 -2.72 -7.42 -6.73
C VAL A 198 -4.12 -7.95 -6.41
N GLU A 199 -5.14 -7.20 -6.82
CA GLU A 199 -6.52 -7.63 -6.73
C GLU A 199 -6.86 -8.60 -7.87
N ILE A 200 -7.34 -9.79 -7.52
CA ILE A 200 -7.86 -10.75 -8.50
C ILE A 200 -9.24 -10.30 -8.97
N GLU A 201 -9.39 -10.02 -10.25
CA GLU A 201 -10.69 -9.72 -10.84
C GLU A 201 -11.50 -11.01 -11.07
N VAL A 202 -12.33 -11.37 -10.08
CA VAL A 202 -13.11 -12.61 -10.09
C VAL A 202 -14.05 -12.74 -11.30
N ALA A 203 -14.49 -11.62 -11.87
CA ALA A 203 -15.38 -11.59 -13.04
C ALA A 203 -14.70 -12.13 -14.31
N GLU A 204 -13.38 -11.99 -14.42
CA GLU A 204 -12.62 -12.40 -15.60
C GLU A 204 -12.12 -13.85 -15.50
N LEU A 205 -12.22 -14.47 -14.32
CA LEU A 205 -11.75 -15.83 -14.10
C LEU A 205 -12.67 -16.88 -14.74
N THR A 206 -12.07 -17.88 -15.38
CA THR A 206 -12.76 -19.11 -15.78
C THR A 206 -13.12 -19.96 -14.56
N ASP A 207 -14.06 -20.90 -14.73
CA ASP A 207 -14.46 -21.81 -13.63
C ASP A 207 -13.28 -22.66 -13.13
N GLU A 208 -12.36 -23.03 -14.02
CA GLU A 208 -11.13 -23.75 -13.66
C GLU A 208 -10.19 -22.87 -12.82
N GLN A 209 -10.02 -21.60 -13.19
CA GLN A 209 -9.21 -20.66 -12.43
C GLN A 209 -9.84 -20.37 -11.05
N LYS A 210 -11.16 -20.24 -10.97
CA LYS A 210 -11.88 -20.10 -9.68
C LYS A 210 -11.65 -21.32 -8.78
N GLN A 211 -11.63 -22.53 -9.34
CA GLN A 211 -11.30 -23.74 -8.59
C GLN A 211 -9.85 -23.71 -8.10
N GLN A 212 -8.90 -23.28 -8.93
CA GLN A 212 -7.49 -23.15 -8.53
C GLN A 212 -7.32 -22.16 -7.36
N VAL A 213 -7.93 -20.97 -7.44
CA VAL A 213 -7.90 -19.96 -6.36
C VAL A 213 -8.49 -20.52 -5.07
N ASN A 214 -9.58 -21.28 -5.16
CA ASN A 214 -10.18 -21.93 -3.99
C ASN A 214 -9.29 -23.02 -3.38
N VAL A 215 -8.58 -23.81 -4.20
CA VAL A 215 -7.62 -24.81 -3.72
C VAL A 215 -6.45 -24.15 -3.00
N MET A 216 -5.95 -23.01 -3.51
CA MET A 216 -4.92 -22.21 -2.83
C MET A 216 -5.43 -21.73 -1.47
N GLY A 217 -6.64 -21.16 -1.42
CA GLY A 217 -7.26 -20.70 -0.16
C GLY A 217 -7.59 -21.81 0.84
N GLU A 218 -7.86 -23.03 0.40
CA GLU A 218 -8.11 -24.18 1.27
C GLU A 218 -6.89 -24.52 2.14
N ARG A 219 -5.66 -24.35 1.61
CA ARG A 219 -4.40 -24.59 2.34
C ARG A 219 -4.26 -23.70 3.57
N PHE A 220 -4.86 -22.52 3.52
CA PHE A 220 -4.88 -21.53 4.61
C PHE A 220 -6.10 -21.67 5.54
N GLY A 221 -6.90 -22.73 5.38
CA GLY A 221 -8.03 -23.01 6.27
C GLY A 221 -9.28 -22.17 6.00
N MET A 222 -9.42 -21.58 4.81
CA MET A 222 -10.62 -20.81 4.43
C MET A 222 -11.80 -21.71 4.05
N GLY A 223 -11.54 -22.94 3.59
CA GLY A 223 -12.54 -23.90 3.10
C GLY A 223 -12.73 -23.86 1.58
N LYS A 224 -13.22 -24.97 1.03
CA LYS A 224 -13.17 -25.34 -0.41
C LYS A 224 -13.76 -24.37 -1.42
N THR A 225 -14.66 -23.46 -1.01
CA THR A 225 -15.35 -22.54 -1.92
C THR A 225 -15.38 -21.11 -1.39
N ASN A 226 -14.69 -20.85 -0.27
CA ASN A 226 -14.87 -19.61 0.46
C ASN A 226 -13.99 -18.47 -0.08
N MET A 227 -12.84 -18.76 -0.71
CA MET A 227 -11.95 -17.71 -1.23
C MET A 227 -12.65 -16.87 -2.29
N VAL A 228 -13.11 -17.52 -3.37
CA VAL A 228 -13.79 -16.82 -4.48
C VAL A 228 -15.08 -16.15 -4.00
N ARG A 229 -15.87 -16.83 -3.16
CA ARG A 229 -17.12 -16.26 -2.61
C ARG A 229 -16.87 -15.00 -1.77
N ASN A 230 -15.80 -14.98 -0.98
CA ASN A 230 -15.46 -13.82 -0.16
C ASN A 230 -14.94 -12.67 -1.03
N LEU A 231 -14.13 -12.95 -2.06
CA LEU A 231 -13.69 -11.92 -3.03
C LEU A 231 -14.89 -11.30 -3.78
N GLU A 232 -15.87 -12.10 -4.21
CA GLU A 232 -17.10 -11.59 -4.83
C GLU A 232 -17.90 -10.72 -3.85
N ARG A 233 -17.99 -11.14 -2.58
CA ARG A 233 -18.66 -10.35 -1.53
C ARG A 233 -17.96 -9.01 -1.34
N GLU A 234 -16.63 -8.99 -1.21
CA GLU A 234 -15.87 -7.74 -1.06
C GLU A 234 -16.04 -6.82 -2.26
N ARG A 235 -16.05 -7.36 -3.49
CA ARG A 235 -16.30 -6.56 -4.69
C ARG A 235 -17.67 -5.90 -4.65
N LEU A 236 -18.72 -6.66 -4.29
CA LEU A 236 -20.07 -6.13 -4.16
C LEU A 236 -20.17 -5.08 -3.03
N GLU A 237 -19.54 -5.33 -1.88
CA GLU A 237 -19.48 -4.38 -0.78
C GLU A 237 -18.74 -3.08 -1.17
N ALA A 238 -17.66 -3.18 -1.94
CA ALA A 238 -16.94 -2.03 -2.47
C ALA A 238 -17.77 -1.23 -3.50
N GLU A 239 -18.49 -1.92 -4.39
CA GLU A 239 -19.44 -1.31 -5.33
C GLU A 239 -20.58 -0.58 -4.60
N ASP A 240 -21.17 -1.21 -3.58
CA ASP A 240 -22.23 -0.63 -2.76
C ASP A 240 -21.72 0.56 -1.94
N PHE A 241 -20.52 0.48 -1.38
CA PHE A 241 -19.87 1.59 -0.70
C PHE A 241 -19.63 2.78 -1.65
N LYS A 242 -19.17 2.50 -2.87
CA LYS A 242 -18.98 3.52 -3.91
C LYS A 242 -20.32 4.19 -4.27
N ARG A 243 -21.38 3.40 -4.47
CA ARG A 243 -22.73 3.91 -4.78
C ARG A 243 -23.28 4.76 -3.64
N ALA A 244 -23.13 4.33 -2.39
CA ALA A 244 -23.54 5.09 -1.22
C ALA A 244 -22.80 6.43 -1.12
N LYS A 245 -21.50 6.45 -1.42
CA LYS A 245 -20.67 7.65 -1.45
C LYS A 245 -21.10 8.61 -2.57
N GLU A 246 -21.44 8.09 -3.74
CA GLU A 246 -21.98 8.88 -4.86
C GLU A 246 -23.34 9.50 -4.50
N GLU A 247 -24.25 8.72 -3.90
CA GLU A 247 -25.52 9.25 -3.41
C GLU A 247 -25.37 10.34 -2.35
N GLU A 248 -24.42 10.18 -1.41
CA GLU A 248 -24.11 11.20 -0.41
C GLU A 248 -23.57 12.47 -1.08
N ALA A 249 -22.68 12.32 -2.07
CA ALA A 249 -22.15 13.44 -2.84
C ALA A 249 -23.25 14.17 -3.63
N GLU A 250 -24.18 13.44 -4.25
CA GLU A 250 -25.36 14.01 -4.92
C GLU A 250 -26.24 14.76 -3.93
N LYS A 251 -26.58 14.16 -2.78
CA LYS A 251 -27.34 14.81 -1.70
C LYS A 251 -26.64 16.08 -1.22
N ALA A 252 -25.31 16.07 -1.11
CA ALA A 252 -24.51 17.23 -0.74
C ALA A 252 -24.52 18.34 -1.82
N LEU A 253 -24.50 18.00 -3.11
CA LEU A 253 -24.64 18.95 -4.23
C LEU A 253 -26.02 19.61 -4.25
N TYR A 254 -27.07 18.85 -3.92
CA TYR A 254 -28.45 19.34 -3.77
C TYR A 254 -28.72 19.99 -2.40
N SER A 255 -27.74 20.04 -1.50
CA SER A 255 -27.81 20.72 -0.20
C SER A 255 -27.20 22.13 -0.32
N GLY A 256 -27.94 23.08 -0.91
CA GLY A 256 -27.50 24.47 -1.02
C GLY A 256 -28.52 25.44 -1.62
N ARG A 257 -28.26 26.76 -1.51
CA ARG A 257 -29.16 27.83 -2.00
C ARG A 257 -29.54 27.70 -3.49
N LYS A 258 -28.73 27.03 -4.32
CA LYS A 258 -29.05 26.72 -5.75
C LYS A 258 -30.12 25.64 -5.91
N SER A 259 -30.21 24.67 -5.00
CA SER A 259 -31.19 23.57 -5.05
C SER A 259 -32.63 24.03 -4.78
N ARG A 260 -32.82 25.19 -4.13
CA ARG A 260 -34.15 25.85 -4.07
C ARG A 260 -34.64 26.34 -5.43
N ARG A 261 -33.73 26.70 -6.34
CA ARG A 261 -34.07 27.20 -7.68
C ARG A 261 -34.39 26.05 -8.63
N GLU A 262 -33.66 24.94 -8.52
CA GLU A 262 -33.93 23.71 -9.28
C GLU A 262 -35.20 22.99 -8.81
N ARG A 263 -35.48 22.94 -7.49
CA ARG A 263 -36.77 22.44 -6.96
C ARG A 263 -37.98 23.25 -7.40
N ARG A 264 -37.80 24.52 -7.77
CA ARG A 264 -38.87 25.37 -8.33
C ARG A 264 -39.05 25.22 -9.84
N ALA A 265 -38.11 24.57 -10.52
CA ALA A 265 -38.18 24.31 -11.96
C ALA A 265 -38.73 22.92 -12.30
N LEU A 266 -38.90 22.05 -11.28
CA LEU A 266 -39.44 20.70 -11.37
C LEU A 266 -40.90 20.59 -10.87
N ILE A 267 -41.55 21.72 -10.58
CA ILE A 267 -43.00 21.86 -10.34
C ILE A 267 -43.55 22.67 -11.52
#